data_AF-A0A1C3XJJ6-F1
#
_entry.id   AF-A0A1C3XJJ6-F1
#
_cell.length_a   1.000
_cell.length_b   1.000
_cell.length_c   1.000
_cell.angle_alpha   90.00
_cell.angle_beta   90.00
_cell.angle_gamma   90.00
#
_symmetry.space_group_name_H-M   'P 1'
#
loop_
_entity.id
_entity.type
_entity.pdbx_description
1 polymer ?
#
loop_
_entity_poly.entity_id
_entity_poly.type
_entity_poly.pdbx_seq_one_letter_code
_entity_poly.pdbx_strand_id
1 'polypeptide(L)'
;MVRSYTLPIAALLCCAIALSGCGGREAHPIAATNVGDSGMDCGGISREFEANERQILATVKERSQAQGKNVILGATGVLLFFPALFFMDPKSPEKVEIDALRNRNQVLSDFARSRKCPVPASKLGDLYKKLDGGAQTAPAKKDR
;
A
#
# COMPACT_ATOMS: atom_id res chain seq x y z
N MET A 1 -40.25 35.07 -9.58
CA MET A 1 -38.86 35.00 -9.07
C MET A 1 -38.57 33.58 -8.59
N VAL A 2 -38.16 32.64 -9.45
CA VAL A 2 -37.76 31.27 -9.03
C VAL A 2 -36.49 30.79 -9.76
N ARG A 3 -36.03 31.54 -10.78
CA ARG A 3 -34.98 31.13 -11.71
C ARG A 3 -33.54 31.28 -11.17
N SER A 4 -33.33 32.07 -10.11
CA SER A 4 -31.98 32.43 -9.63
C SER A 4 -31.40 31.43 -8.63
N TYR A 5 -32.23 30.65 -7.92
CA TYR A 5 -31.77 29.69 -6.91
C TYR A 5 -31.58 28.27 -7.46
N THR A 6 -32.13 27.95 -8.64
CA THR A 6 -32.02 26.60 -9.22
C THR A 6 -30.65 26.31 -9.82
N LEU A 7 -29.96 27.33 -10.36
CA LEU A 7 -28.59 27.25 -10.88
C LEU A 7 -27.53 26.90 -9.81
N PRO A 8 -27.46 27.59 -8.65
CA PRO A 8 -26.48 27.26 -7.63
C PRO A 8 -26.73 25.89 -6.97
N ILE A 9 -28.01 25.50 -6.80
CA ILE A 9 -28.37 24.20 -6.22
C ILE A 9 -27.95 23.05 -7.16
N ALA A 10 -28.20 23.18 -8.46
CA ALA A 10 -27.78 22.17 -9.44
C ALA A 10 -26.25 22.04 -9.51
N ALA A 11 -25.52 23.16 -9.44
CA ALA A 11 -24.06 23.14 -9.41
C ALA A 11 -23.50 22.47 -8.14
N LEU A 12 -24.08 22.75 -6.97
CA LEU A 12 -23.73 22.11 -5.70
C LEU A 12 -23.98 20.60 -5.71
N LEU A 13 -25.10 20.17 -6.29
CA LEU A 13 -25.43 18.75 -6.45
C LEU A 13 -24.44 18.03 -7.38
N CYS A 14 -24.09 18.63 -8.52
CA CYS A 14 -23.09 18.05 -9.43
C CYS A 14 -21.71 17.93 -8.77
N CYS A 15 -21.30 18.93 -7.99
CA CYS A 15 -20.04 18.87 -7.22
C CYS A 15 -20.06 17.76 -6.16
N ALA A 16 -21.18 17.60 -5.44
CA ALA A 16 -21.33 16.55 -4.42
C ALA A 16 -21.27 15.14 -5.03
N ILE A 17 -21.86 14.95 -6.22
CA ILE A 17 -21.79 13.68 -6.96
C ILE A 17 -20.36 13.42 -7.45
N ALA A 18 -19.67 14.45 -7.97
CA ALA A 18 -18.29 14.32 -8.46
C ALA A 18 -17.28 13.98 -7.34
N LEU A 19 -17.51 14.49 -6.12
CA LEU A 19 -16.66 14.23 -4.95
C LEU A 19 -16.96 12.89 -4.24
N SER A 20 -18.05 12.22 -4.60
CA SER A 20 -18.44 10.91 -4.03
C SER A 20 -17.71 9.71 -4.65
N GLY A 21 -16.76 9.94 -5.55
CA GLY A 21 -15.90 8.91 -6.11
C GLY A 21 -15.00 8.29 -5.04
N CYS A 22 -15.39 7.13 -4.52
CA CYS A 22 -14.58 6.28 -3.65
C CYS A 22 -13.34 5.80 -4.41
N GLY A 23 -12.24 6.57 -4.31
CA GLY A 23 -11.00 6.35 -5.05
C GLY A 23 -9.94 5.58 -4.26
N GLY A 24 -10.31 4.47 -3.61
CA GLY A 24 -9.37 3.61 -2.89
C GLY A 24 -9.39 2.21 -3.46
N ARG A 25 -8.23 1.67 -3.88
CA ARG A 25 -8.09 0.22 -4.11
C ARG A 25 -8.17 -0.47 -2.75
N GLU A 26 -9.00 -1.49 -2.64
CA GLU A 26 -9.04 -2.33 -1.45
C GLU A 26 -7.75 -3.17 -1.40
N ALA A 27 -7.09 -3.23 -0.24
CA ALA A 27 -5.90 -4.05 -0.08
C ALA A 27 -6.30 -5.53 -0.11
N HIS A 28 -5.57 -6.35 -0.86
CA HIS A 28 -5.74 -7.80 -0.86
C HIS A 28 -4.58 -8.49 -0.14
N PRO A 29 -4.57 -8.51 1.22
CA PRO A 29 -3.50 -9.14 1.97
C PRO A 29 -3.51 -10.65 1.77
N ILE A 30 -2.34 -11.23 1.55
CA ILE A 30 -2.17 -12.67 1.49
C ILE A 30 -2.02 -13.25 2.90
N ALA A 31 -2.46 -14.49 3.10
CA ALA A 31 -2.27 -15.20 4.35
C ALA A 31 -0.78 -15.50 4.59
N ALA A 32 -0.30 -15.25 5.82
CA ALA A 32 1.07 -15.55 6.21
C ALA A 32 1.38 -17.06 6.17
N THR A 33 0.38 -17.89 6.42
CA THR A 33 0.45 -19.36 6.47
C THR A 33 -0.68 -19.95 5.63
N ASN A 34 -0.37 -20.95 4.81
CA ASN A 34 -1.35 -21.71 4.03
C ASN A 34 -1.43 -23.16 4.52
N VAL A 35 -2.60 -23.78 4.36
CA VAL A 35 -2.85 -25.17 4.79
C VAL A 35 -1.90 -26.17 4.11
N GLY A 36 -1.47 -25.87 2.89
CA GLY A 36 -0.51 -26.67 2.11
C GLY A 36 0.97 -26.48 2.47
N ASP A 37 1.33 -25.48 3.28
CA ASP A 37 2.74 -25.21 3.62
C ASP A 37 3.37 -26.39 4.41
N SER A 38 2.53 -27.15 5.12
CA SER A 38 2.89 -28.37 5.86
C SER A 38 3.34 -29.54 4.96
N GLY A 39 2.99 -29.54 3.67
CA GLY A 39 3.35 -30.58 2.70
C GLY A 39 4.49 -30.18 1.76
N MET A 40 5.00 -28.95 1.87
CA MET A 40 5.93 -28.38 0.92
C MET A 40 7.36 -28.92 1.12
N ASP A 41 8.03 -29.26 0.01
CA ASP A 41 9.43 -29.66 -0.03
C ASP A 41 10.37 -28.44 -0.04
N CYS A 42 11.67 -28.65 0.22
CA CYS A 42 12.64 -27.54 0.21
C CYS A 42 12.65 -26.79 -1.13
N GLY A 43 12.44 -27.49 -2.25
CA GLY A 43 12.33 -26.88 -3.58
C GLY A 43 11.07 -26.04 -3.74
N GLY A 44 9.94 -26.50 -3.20
CA GLY A 44 8.70 -25.73 -3.10
C GLY A 44 8.89 -24.45 -2.29
N ILE A 45 9.48 -24.53 -1.09
CA ILE A 45 9.70 -23.38 -0.21
C ILE A 45 10.53 -22.29 -0.92
N SER A 46 11.62 -22.67 -1.58
CA SER A 46 12.45 -21.71 -2.32
C SER A 46 11.70 -21.06 -3.49
N ARG A 47 10.90 -21.84 -4.24
CA ARG A 47 10.13 -21.32 -5.38
C ARG A 47 9.04 -20.36 -4.94
N GLU A 48 8.33 -20.68 -3.86
CA GLU A 48 7.32 -19.82 -3.26
C GLU A 48 7.93 -18.53 -2.71
N PHE A 49 9.08 -18.63 -2.05
CA PHE A 49 9.80 -17.46 -1.56
C PHE A 49 10.17 -16.51 -2.70
N GLU A 50 10.73 -17.04 -3.80
CA GLU A 50 11.04 -16.22 -4.98
C GLU A 50 9.78 -15.69 -5.69
N ALA A 51 8.69 -16.45 -5.70
CA ALA A 51 7.41 -15.99 -6.24
C ALA A 51 6.86 -14.79 -5.46
N ASN A 52 6.90 -14.86 -4.13
CA ASN A 52 6.51 -13.76 -3.25
C ASN A 52 7.39 -12.52 -3.48
N GLU A 53 8.71 -12.68 -3.63
CA GLU A 53 9.60 -11.53 -3.92
C GLU A 53 9.29 -10.86 -5.27
N ARG A 54 8.96 -11.65 -6.30
CA ARG A 54 8.51 -11.09 -7.59
C ARG A 54 7.21 -10.28 -7.44
N GLN A 55 6.29 -10.76 -6.61
CA GLN A 55 5.04 -10.06 -6.34
C GLN A 55 5.28 -8.75 -5.58
N ILE A 56 6.19 -8.74 -4.59
CA ILE A 56 6.60 -7.51 -3.88
C ILE A 56 7.12 -6.46 -4.86
N LEU A 57 7.99 -6.86 -5.81
CA LEU A 57 8.52 -5.93 -6.82
C LEU A 57 7.42 -5.34 -7.71
N ALA A 58 6.43 -6.14 -8.10
CA ALA A 58 5.30 -5.67 -8.89
C ALA A 58 4.47 -4.64 -8.11
N THR A 59 4.09 -4.95 -6.87
CA THR A 59 3.31 -4.04 -6.00
C THR A 59 4.06 -2.74 -5.71
N VAL A 60 5.39 -2.80 -5.52
CA VAL A 60 6.22 -1.60 -5.31
C VAL A 60 6.26 -0.72 -6.57
N LYS A 61 6.34 -1.33 -7.76
CA LYS A 61 6.30 -0.60 -9.02
C LYS A 61 4.95 0.11 -9.20
N GLU A 62 3.85 -0.58 -8.92
CA GLU A 62 2.50 0.00 -8.93
C GLU A 62 2.38 1.19 -7.96
N ARG A 63 2.89 1.04 -6.73
CA ARG A 63 2.96 2.12 -5.74
C ARG A 63 3.68 3.34 -6.30
N SER A 64 4.86 3.15 -6.89
CA SER A 64 5.68 4.25 -7.41
C SER A 64 4.99 5.01 -8.54
N GLN A 65 4.26 4.29 -9.39
CA GLN A 65 3.49 4.87 -10.49
C GLN A 65 2.26 5.66 -9.99
N ALA A 66 1.59 5.15 -8.95
CA ALA A 66 0.44 5.82 -8.33
C ALA A 66 0.82 7.07 -7.53
N GLN A 67 1.97 7.07 -6.85
CA GLN A 67 2.41 8.21 -6.03
C GLN A 67 3.06 9.35 -6.86
N GLY A 68 3.70 9.03 -8.00
CA GLY A 68 4.43 10.02 -8.81
C GLY A 68 3.59 11.11 -9.49
N LYS A 69 2.27 10.94 -9.60
CA LYS A 69 1.37 11.88 -10.31
C LYS A 69 0.56 12.81 -9.40
N ASN A 70 0.53 12.56 -8.09
CA ASN A 70 -0.36 13.28 -7.15
C ASN A 70 0.31 14.36 -6.30
N VAL A 71 1.65 14.46 -6.31
CA VAL A 71 2.39 15.46 -5.50
C VAL A 71 2.09 16.91 -5.92
N ILE A 72 1.77 17.14 -7.19
CA ILE A 72 1.54 18.50 -7.73
C ILE A 72 0.12 19.02 -7.39
N LEU A 73 -0.86 18.13 -7.19
CA LEU A 73 -2.23 18.49 -6.80
C LEU A 73 -2.39 18.78 -5.30
N GLY A 74 -1.42 18.35 -4.47
CA GLY A 74 -1.46 18.52 -3.02
C GLY A 74 -1.36 19.98 -2.56
N ALA A 75 -0.50 20.80 -3.19
CA ALA A 75 -0.27 22.17 -2.70
C ALA A 75 -1.51 23.07 -2.80
N THR A 76 -2.28 22.96 -3.87
CA THR A 76 -3.52 23.75 -4.06
C THR A 76 -4.71 23.12 -3.32
N GLY A 77 -4.76 21.79 -3.20
CA GLY A 77 -5.83 21.08 -2.51
C GLY A 77 -5.75 21.18 -0.97
N VAL A 78 -4.54 21.24 -0.38
CA VAL A 78 -4.33 21.30 1.07
C VAL A 78 -4.92 22.56 1.70
N LEU A 79 -4.91 23.70 1.00
CA LEU A 79 -5.50 24.93 1.53
C LEU A 79 -7.04 24.94 1.51
N LEU A 80 -7.67 24.26 0.55
CA LEU A 80 -9.13 24.19 0.40
C LEU A 80 -9.76 23.00 1.14
N PHE A 81 -9.03 21.89 1.30
CA PHE A 81 -9.49 20.63 1.89
C PHE A 81 -8.69 20.24 3.15
N PHE A 82 -8.04 21.21 3.81
CA PHE A 82 -7.29 21.01 5.06
C PHE A 82 -8.04 20.18 6.12
N PRO A 83 -9.34 20.43 6.40
CA PRO A 83 -10.07 19.64 7.39
C PRO A 83 -10.35 18.20 6.92
N ALA A 84 -10.51 17.99 5.61
CA ALA A 84 -10.83 16.68 5.02
C ALA A 84 -9.58 15.78 4.89
N LEU A 85 -8.39 16.36 4.79
CA LEU A 85 -7.13 15.62 4.76
C LEU A 85 -6.85 14.86 6.06
N PHE A 86 -7.41 15.31 7.18
CA PHE A 86 -7.25 14.61 8.47
C PHE A 86 -8.01 13.28 8.53
N PHE A 87 -9.00 13.07 7.66
CA PHE A 87 -9.78 11.82 7.56
C PHE A 87 -9.36 10.92 6.41
N MET A 88 -8.41 11.37 5.57
CA MET A 88 -7.85 10.56 4.50
C MET A 88 -6.69 9.76 5.07
N ASP A 89 -6.94 8.55 5.56
CA ASP A 89 -5.89 7.62 5.95
C ASP A 89 -5.07 7.27 4.70
N PRO A 90 -3.81 7.72 4.55
CA PRO A 90 -2.96 7.34 3.43
C PRO A 90 -2.44 5.92 3.65
N LYS A 91 -3.27 5.01 4.15
CA LYS A 91 -3.05 3.57 4.08
C LYS A 91 -3.03 3.20 2.62
N SER A 92 -1.84 3.36 2.03
CA SER A 92 -1.50 2.81 0.73
C SER A 92 -1.77 1.30 0.80
N PRO A 93 -2.78 0.79 0.07
CA PRO A 93 -3.08 -0.64 0.04
C PRO A 93 -1.85 -1.47 -0.35
N GLU A 94 -0.94 -0.87 -1.12
CA GLU A 94 0.35 -1.44 -1.51
C GLU A 94 1.25 -1.78 -0.31
N LYS A 95 1.24 -0.93 0.73
CA LYS A 95 2.08 -1.16 1.93
C LYS A 95 1.59 -2.39 2.69
N VAL A 96 0.27 -2.54 2.82
CA VAL A 96 -0.36 -3.69 3.48
C VAL A 96 -0.07 -4.99 2.74
N GLU A 97 -0.12 -4.96 1.40
CA GLU A 97 0.22 -6.11 0.53
C GLU A 97 1.69 -6.50 0.65
N ILE A 98 2.61 -5.52 0.63
CA ILE A 98 4.06 -5.76 0.80
C ILE A 98 4.36 -6.35 2.18
N ASP A 99 3.75 -5.80 3.23
CA ASP A 99 3.96 -6.28 4.60
C ASP A 99 3.39 -7.70 4.78
N ALA A 100 2.26 -8.03 4.14
CA ALA A 100 1.69 -9.38 4.12
C ALA A 100 2.63 -10.38 3.41
N LEU A 101 3.19 -10.01 2.25
CA LEU A 101 4.17 -10.81 1.51
C LEU A 101 5.48 -11.00 2.31
N ARG A 102 5.94 -9.95 3.00
CA ARG A 102 7.11 -10.02 3.89
C ARG A 102 6.88 -11.00 5.04
N ASN A 103 5.70 -10.95 5.67
CA ASN A 103 5.33 -11.86 6.75
C ASN A 103 5.27 -13.31 6.27
N ARG A 104 4.69 -13.58 5.09
CA ARG A 104 4.69 -14.93 4.50
C ARG A 104 6.12 -15.44 4.25
N ASN A 105 7.02 -14.60 3.75
CA ASN A 105 8.42 -14.98 3.55
C ASN A 105 9.17 -15.28 4.86
N GLN A 106 8.82 -14.60 5.96
CA GLN A 106 9.35 -14.94 7.30
C GLN A 106 8.89 -16.33 7.73
N VAL A 107 7.60 -16.63 7.60
CA VAL A 107 7.03 -17.95 7.89
C VAL A 107 7.69 -19.04 7.03
N LEU A 108 7.86 -18.82 5.73
CA LEU A 108 8.56 -19.77 4.84
C LEU A 108 10.01 -20.00 5.27
N SER A 109 10.69 -18.97 5.79
CA SER A 109 12.04 -19.10 6.35
C SER A 109 12.06 -19.97 7.61
N ASP A 110 11.03 -19.87 8.46
CA ASP A 110 10.87 -20.72 9.65
C ASP A 110 10.53 -22.17 9.28
N PHE A 111 9.73 -22.38 8.24
CA PHE A 111 9.53 -23.72 7.67
C PHE A 111 10.81 -24.30 7.09
N ALA A 112 11.61 -23.50 6.37
CA ALA A 112 12.92 -23.94 5.88
C ALA A 112 13.84 -24.37 7.04
N ARG A 113 13.89 -23.59 8.13
CA ARG A 113 14.65 -23.92 9.34
C ARG A 113 14.19 -25.21 10.00
N SER A 114 12.88 -25.35 10.23
CA SER A 114 12.31 -26.55 10.88
C SER A 114 12.57 -27.83 10.08
N ARG A 115 12.62 -27.74 8.75
CA ARG A 115 12.91 -28.87 7.85
C ARG A 115 14.39 -29.05 7.51
N LYS A 116 15.30 -28.25 8.10
CA LYS A 116 16.74 -28.26 7.79
C LYS A 116 17.05 -28.02 6.31
N CYS A 117 16.20 -27.25 5.63
CA CYS A 117 16.44 -26.78 4.27
C CYS A 117 17.39 -25.56 4.29
N PRO A 118 18.08 -25.26 3.17
CA PRO A 118 18.74 -23.97 2.99
C PRO A 118 17.73 -22.83 3.15
N VAL A 119 18.03 -21.87 4.03
CA VAL A 119 17.16 -20.71 4.26
C VAL A 119 17.26 -19.77 3.06
N PRO A 120 16.16 -19.45 2.36
CA PRO A 120 16.18 -18.51 1.26
C PRO A 120 16.59 -17.12 1.76
N ALA A 121 17.61 -16.52 1.14
CA ALA A 121 18.01 -15.16 1.45
C ALA A 121 17.23 -14.16 0.58
N SER A 122 16.65 -13.14 1.22
CA SER A 122 15.94 -12.10 0.48
C SER A 122 16.89 -11.24 -0.34
N LYS A 123 16.58 -11.03 -1.62
CA LYS A 123 17.32 -10.13 -2.52
C LYS A 123 16.85 -8.68 -2.42
N LEU A 124 15.78 -8.43 -1.66
CA LEU A 124 15.08 -7.15 -1.57
C LEU A 124 15.48 -6.29 -0.36
N GLY A 125 16.60 -6.59 0.30
CA GLY A 125 17.04 -5.89 1.51
C GLY A 125 17.12 -4.36 1.36
N ASP A 126 17.69 -3.88 0.25
CA ASP A 126 17.78 -2.44 -0.03
C ASP A 126 16.43 -1.82 -0.40
N LEU A 127 15.54 -2.62 -1.00
CA LEU A 127 14.18 -2.20 -1.31
C LEU A 127 13.39 -1.99 -0.02
N TYR A 128 13.45 -2.95 0.91
CA TYR A 128 12.80 -2.82 2.21
C TYR A 128 13.32 -1.61 2.98
N LYS A 129 14.64 -1.38 3.00
CA LYS A 129 15.21 -0.17 3.62
C LYS A 129 14.66 1.12 3.01
N LYS A 130 14.49 1.19 1.69
CA LYS A 130 13.88 2.35 1.02
C LYS A 130 12.39 2.50 1.35
N LEU A 131 11.65 1.39 1.43
CA LEU A 131 10.22 1.39 1.80
C LEU A 131 10.02 1.83 3.26
N ASP A 132 10.88 1.37 4.16
CA ASP A 132 10.87 1.70 5.59
C ASP A 132 11.42 3.12 5.84
N GLY A 133 12.42 3.56 5.07
CA GLY A 133 12.99 4.91 5.13
C GLY A 133 12.08 5.99 4.53
N GLY A 134 11.29 5.66 3.51
CA GLY A 134 10.26 6.55 2.96
C GLY A 134 9.09 6.83 3.91
N ALA A 135 8.96 6.05 5.00
CA ALA A 135 8.02 6.34 6.07
C ALA A 135 8.55 7.37 7.09
N GLN A 136 9.84 7.74 7.03
CA GLN A 136 10.47 8.68 7.98
C GLN A 136 10.57 10.13 7.49
N THR A 137 10.15 10.46 6.27
CA THR A 137 10.07 11.86 5.82
C THR A 137 8.71 12.47 6.12
N ALA A 138 8.38 12.57 7.41
CA ALA A 138 7.63 13.67 7.98
C ALA A 138 7.83 13.67 9.51
N PRO A 139 9.03 14.05 10.01
CA PRO A 139 9.08 14.55 11.37
C PRO A 139 8.22 15.82 11.36
N ALA A 140 7.08 15.74 12.05
CA ALA A 140 6.33 16.90 12.49
C ALA A 140 7.34 17.86 13.12
N LYS A 141 7.55 19.00 12.46
CA LYS A 141 8.32 20.13 12.99
C LYS A 141 7.63 20.52 14.29
N LYS A 142 8.19 20.07 15.41
CA LYS A 142 7.77 20.45 16.75
C LYS A 142 8.23 21.89 16.97
N ASP A 143 7.41 22.82 16.52
CA ASP A 143 7.57 24.24 16.86
C ASP A 143 7.13 24.42 18.32
N ARG A 144 8.13 24.47 19.21
CA ARG A 144 8.03 25.11 20.53
C ARG A 144 8.49 26.54 20.37
#